data_AF-A0A6C0KLT7-F1
#
_entry.id   AF-A0A6C0KLT7-F1
#
_cell.length_a   1.000
_cell.length_b   1.000
_cell.length_c   1.000
_cell.angle_alpha   90.00
_cell.angle_beta   90.00
_cell.angle_gamma   90.00
#
_symmetry.space_group_name_H-M   'P 1'
#
loop_
_entity.id
_entity.type
_entity.pdbx_description
1 polymer ?
#
loop_
_entity_poly.entity_id
_entity_poly.type
_entity_poly.pdbx_seq_one_letter_code
_entity_poly.pdbx_strand_id
1 'polypeptide(L)'
;MKTNFYYYFFILPKSQYVYDVRFTPHLVQIYPSYSLFHYNKNHDVLHYNTKHRRDIKKKMYKDHLVDNHHIIPKEFNNHPLLRELQVDTSCSKNIFFLPNRYAKEWVGHEEWIFHTSHPKYNKYVLKELNSIHQLNDKENRYYQFSLFFMYLYQSLEHNEPNIKKLFS
;
A
#
# COMPACT_ATOMS: atom_id res chain seq x y z
N MET A 1 -3.74 -14.20 -23.55
CA MET A 1 -3.76 -15.20 -22.46
C MET A 1 -5.10 -15.08 -21.74
N LYS A 2 -6.00 -16.07 -21.84
CA LYS A 2 -7.26 -16.08 -21.07
C LYS A 2 -6.94 -16.58 -19.65
N THR A 3 -6.77 -15.66 -18.71
CA THR A 3 -6.60 -16.00 -17.29
C THR A 3 -7.97 -16.38 -16.71
N ASN A 4 -8.05 -17.61 -16.21
CA ASN A 4 -9.26 -18.21 -15.70
C ASN A 4 -9.65 -17.54 -14.35
N PHE A 5 -10.74 -16.77 -14.36
CA PHE A 5 -11.21 -15.93 -13.24
C PHE A 5 -11.43 -16.71 -11.94
N TYR A 6 -11.69 -18.02 -12.03
CA TYR A 6 -12.05 -18.88 -10.90
C TYR A 6 -10.89 -19.28 -9.99
N TYR A 7 -9.63 -19.12 -10.39
CA TYR A 7 -8.48 -19.60 -9.61
C TYR A 7 -8.16 -18.75 -8.36
N TYR A 8 -8.68 -17.52 -8.27
CA TYR A 8 -8.30 -16.58 -7.21
C TYR A 8 -9.22 -16.60 -5.98
N PHE A 9 -10.44 -17.13 -6.09
CA PHE A 9 -11.37 -17.22 -4.96
C PHE A 9 -10.84 -18.10 -3.80
N PHE A 10 -9.84 -18.95 -4.06
CA PHE A 10 -9.23 -19.84 -3.06
C PHE A 10 -7.86 -19.36 -2.54
N ILE A 11 -7.41 -18.17 -2.91
CA ILE A 11 -6.04 -17.70 -2.55
C ILE A 11 -6.02 -16.93 -1.23
N LEU A 12 -7.15 -16.33 -0.84
CA LEU A 12 -7.21 -15.51 0.37
C LEU A 12 -7.47 -16.37 1.62
N PRO A 13 -6.67 -16.21 2.68
CA PRO A 13 -6.90 -16.88 3.96
C PRO A 13 -8.23 -16.45 4.59
N LYS A 14 -8.90 -17.36 5.29
CA LYS A 14 -10.01 -16.99 6.17
C LYS A 14 -9.48 -16.21 7.37
N SER A 15 -9.93 -14.99 7.57
CA SER A 15 -9.73 -14.23 8.80
C SER A 15 -10.96 -13.37 9.11
N GLN A 16 -10.96 -12.68 10.25
CA GLN A 16 -12.02 -11.71 10.56
C GLN A 16 -12.02 -10.50 9.63
N TYR A 17 -10.90 -10.23 8.97
CA TYR A 17 -10.81 -9.20 7.96
C TYR A 17 -11.12 -9.77 6.58
N VAL A 18 -11.97 -9.07 5.85
CA VAL A 18 -12.31 -9.39 4.46
C VAL A 18 -11.29 -8.71 3.56
N TYR A 19 -10.86 -9.42 2.52
CA TYR A 19 -9.95 -8.91 1.51
C TYR A 19 -10.58 -9.09 0.14
N ASP A 20 -10.49 -8.07 -0.69
CA ASP A 20 -10.80 -8.15 -2.10
C ASP A 20 -9.50 -8.20 -2.91
N VAL A 21 -9.58 -8.81 -4.09
CA VAL A 21 -8.52 -8.76 -5.09
C VAL A 21 -9.04 -7.97 -6.28
N ARG A 22 -8.35 -6.89 -6.66
CA ARG A 22 -8.69 -6.14 -7.88
C ARG A 22 -7.59 -6.27 -8.91
N PHE A 23 -8.03 -6.33 -10.16
CA PHE A 23 -7.18 -6.40 -11.33
C PHE A 23 -7.24 -5.04 -12.01
N THR A 24 -6.13 -4.30 -11.98
CA THR A 24 -5.88 -3.26 -12.98
C THR A 24 -5.28 -3.93 -14.22
N PRO A 25 -5.24 -3.26 -15.39
CA PRO A 25 -4.75 -3.87 -16.63
C PRO A 25 -3.36 -4.50 -16.50
N HIS A 26 -2.55 -4.03 -15.55
CA HIS A 26 -1.18 -4.50 -15.34
C HIS A 26 -0.85 -4.88 -13.90
N LEU A 27 -1.69 -4.67 -12.88
CA LEU A 27 -1.38 -5.06 -11.50
C LEU A 27 -2.59 -5.71 -10.80
N VAL A 28 -2.31 -6.77 -10.05
CA VAL A 28 -3.21 -7.36 -9.07
C VAL A 28 -2.95 -6.75 -7.69
N GLN A 29 -3.94 -6.09 -7.11
CA GLN A 29 -3.83 -5.47 -5.78
C GLN A 29 -4.76 -6.16 -4.78
N ILE A 30 -4.39 -6.12 -3.50
CA ILE A 30 -5.18 -6.66 -2.38
C ILE A 30 -5.79 -5.48 -1.63
N TYR A 31 -7.11 -5.49 -1.44
CA TYR A 31 -7.87 -4.41 -0.81
C TYR A 31 -8.54 -4.95 0.46
N PRO A 32 -7.96 -4.70 1.63
CA PRO A 32 -8.59 -5.09 2.86
C PRO A 32 -9.78 -4.19 3.21
N SER A 33 -10.91 -4.78 3.60
CA SER A 33 -12.12 -4.09 4.02
C SER A 33 -12.15 -3.95 5.56
N TYR A 34 -11.34 -3.03 6.06
CA TYR A 34 -11.31 -2.60 7.46
C TYR A 34 -10.88 -1.14 7.58
N SER A 35 -10.94 -0.54 8.76
CA SER A 35 -10.45 0.83 8.98
C SER A 35 -8.93 0.85 9.20
N LEU A 36 -8.23 1.87 8.71
CA LEU A 36 -6.83 2.12 9.12
C LEU A 36 -6.72 2.36 10.63
N PHE A 37 -7.78 2.90 11.21
CA PHE A 37 -7.91 3.18 12.63
C PHE A 37 -8.56 1.99 13.34
N HIS A 38 -8.24 1.77 14.62
CA HIS A 38 -8.75 0.64 15.39
C HIS A 38 -8.43 -0.72 14.75
N TYR A 39 -7.31 -0.76 14.05
CA TYR A 39 -6.79 -1.95 13.40
C TYR A 39 -6.29 -2.97 14.43
N ASN A 40 -6.67 -4.23 14.25
CA ASN A 40 -6.17 -5.35 15.05
C ASN A 40 -5.27 -6.24 14.19
N LYS A 41 -3.98 -6.20 14.51
CA LYS A 41 -2.94 -6.97 13.82
C LYS A 41 -3.18 -8.47 13.79
N ASN A 42 -3.81 -9.03 14.82
CA ASN A 42 -4.05 -10.46 14.90
C ASN A 42 -5.05 -10.95 13.85
N HIS A 43 -5.86 -10.05 13.29
CA HIS A 43 -6.84 -10.37 12.25
C HIS A 43 -6.27 -10.14 10.84
N ASP A 44 -5.13 -9.45 10.73
CA ASP A 44 -4.47 -9.15 9.47
C ASP A 44 -3.45 -10.22 9.08
N VAL A 45 -3.98 -11.32 8.57
CA VAL A 45 -3.22 -12.46 8.06
C VAL A 45 -2.27 -12.11 6.90
N LEU A 46 -2.50 -10.97 6.22
CA LEU A 46 -1.67 -10.48 5.11
C LEU A 46 -0.75 -9.33 5.50
N HIS A 47 -0.63 -9.02 6.79
CA HIS A 47 0.29 -8.02 7.33
C HIS A 47 1.69 -8.20 6.73
N TYR A 48 2.43 -7.10 6.62
CA TYR A 48 3.77 -7.11 6.05
C TYR A 48 4.67 -8.19 6.67
N ASN A 49 5.48 -8.84 5.84
CA ASN A 49 6.37 -9.96 6.20
C ASN A 49 5.70 -11.23 6.77
N THR A 50 4.37 -11.38 6.69
CA THR A 50 3.74 -12.69 6.96
C THR A 50 4.05 -13.71 5.87
N LYS A 51 4.00 -15.00 6.23
CA LYS A 51 4.14 -16.10 5.26
C LYS A 51 3.04 -16.05 4.20
N HIS A 52 1.79 -15.85 4.62
CA HIS A 52 0.64 -15.74 3.72
C HIS A 52 0.81 -14.61 2.70
N ARG A 53 1.24 -13.41 3.10
CA ARG A 53 1.49 -12.33 2.13
C ARG A 53 2.55 -12.70 1.10
N ARG A 54 3.65 -13.33 1.53
CA ARG A 54 4.69 -13.80 0.60
C ARG A 54 4.09 -14.80 -0.39
N ASP A 55 3.41 -15.81 0.10
CA ASP A 55 2.84 -16.88 -0.73
C ASP A 55 1.81 -16.33 -1.74
N ILE A 56 0.97 -15.38 -1.34
CA ILE A 56 0.01 -14.73 -2.24
C ILE A 56 0.73 -13.88 -3.29
N LYS A 57 1.73 -13.09 -2.90
CA LYS A 57 2.53 -12.30 -3.85
C LYS A 57 3.16 -13.19 -4.92
N LYS A 58 3.72 -14.34 -4.52
CA LYS A 58 4.30 -15.35 -5.43
C LYS A 58 3.28 -16.02 -6.35
N LYS A 59 2.05 -16.20 -5.88
CA LYS A 59 0.96 -16.79 -6.69
C LYS A 59 0.42 -15.79 -7.71
N MET A 60 0.24 -14.53 -7.30
CA MET A 60 -0.31 -13.45 -8.15
C MET A 60 0.69 -12.98 -9.20
N TYR A 61 1.95 -12.91 -8.84
CA TYR A 61 3.02 -12.44 -9.70
C TYR A 61 4.11 -13.49 -9.78
N LYS A 62 4.63 -13.75 -10.99
CA LYS A 62 5.85 -14.54 -11.14
C LYS A 62 6.92 -13.95 -10.22
N ASP A 63 7.63 -14.84 -9.51
CA ASP A 63 8.59 -14.47 -8.48
C ASP A 63 9.45 -13.28 -8.94
N HIS A 64 9.50 -12.23 -8.11
CA HIS A 64 10.34 -11.03 -8.25
C HIS A 64 9.88 -9.92 -9.20
N LEU A 65 8.66 -9.91 -9.74
CA LEU A 65 8.21 -8.77 -10.58
C LEU A 65 7.70 -7.57 -9.76
N VAL A 66 7.21 -7.79 -8.55
CA VAL A 66 6.66 -6.73 -7.70
C VAL A 66 7.22 -6.74 -6.29
N ASP A 67 7.29 -5.55 -5.71
CA ASP A 67 7.69 -5.30 -4.34
C ASP A 67 6.54 -4.77 -3.49
N ASN A 68 6.66 -4.95 -2.18
CA ASN A 68 5.76 -4.35 -1.20
C ASN A 68 6.20 -2.90 -0.97
N HIS A 69 5.42 -1.95 -1.46
CA HIS A 69 5.58 -0.54 -1.16
C HIS A 69 4.68 -0.15 0.00
N HIS A 70 5.22 0.60 0.97
CA HIS A 70 4.45 1.13 2.09
C HIS A 70 3.96 2.53 1.72
N ILE A 71 2.64 2.72 1.63
CA ILE A 71 2.02 4.00 1.25
C ILE A 71 2.43 5.08 2.26
N ILE A 72 2.25 4.81 3.55
CA ILE A 72 2.93 5.53 4.62
C ILE A 72 4.22 4.78 4.93
N PRO A 73 5.41 5.36 4.68
CA PRO A 73 6.67 4.66 4.87
C PRO A 73 6.83 4.09 6.28
N LYS A 74 7.29 2.83 6.34
CA LYS A 74 7.49 2.10 7.60
C LYS A 74 8.44 2.80 8.58
N GLU A 75 9.40 3.55 8.08
CA GLU A 75 10.32 4.33 8.92
C GLU A 75 9.60 5.36 9.81
N PHE A 76 8.39 5.78 9.43
CA PHE A 76 7.58 6.73 10.21
C PHE A 76 6.69 6.07 11.25
N ASN A 77 6.81 4.76 11.51
CA ASN A 77 5.98 4.05 12.50
C ASN A 77 6.00 4.69 13.90
N ASN A 78 7.05 5.45 14.23
CA ASN A 78 7.21 6.15 15.51
C ASN A 78 6.77 7.62 15.47
N HIS A 79 6.25 8.11 14.34
CA HIS A 79 5.78 9.48 14.20
C HIS A 79 4.63 9.75 15.19
N PRO A 80 4.63 10.89 15.92
CA PRO A 80 3.63 11.20 16.94
C PRO A 80 2.18 11.07 16.45
N LEU A 81 1.87 11.61 15.27
CA LEU A 81 0.57 11.45 14.62
C LEU A 81 0.15 9.98 14.48
N LEU A 82 1.02 9.12 13.93
CA LEU A 82 0.66 7.71 13.69
C LEU A 82 0.45 6.94 14.99
N ARG A 83 1.21 7.26 16.03
CA ARG A 83 1.03 6.70 17.37
C ARG A 83 -0.30 7.13 17.99
N GLU A 84 -0.65 8.41 17.88
CA GLU A 84 -1.93 8.94 18.36
C GLU A 84 -3.13 8.32 17.64
N LEU A 85 -3.03 8.19 16.31
CA LEU A 85 -4.05 7.59 15.45
C LEU A 85 -4.04 6.05 15.50
N GLN A 86 -3.07 5.44 16.20
CA GLN A 86 -2.86 3.99 16.29
C GLN A 86 -2.76 3.29 14.92
N VAL A 87 -2.08 3.94 13.98
CA VAL A 87 -1.89 3.41 12.62
C VAL A 87 -0.70 2.45 12.60
N ASP A 88 -0.96 1.18 12.26
CA ASP A 88 0.10 0.22 11.97
C ASP A 88 0.59 0.41 10.54
N THR A 89 1.79 0.96 10.37
CA THR A 89 2.41 1.13 9.04
C THR A 89 2.65 -0.20 8.34
N SER A 90 2.68 -1.34 9.04
CA SER A 90 2.89 -2.66 8.45
C SER A 90 1.59 -3.39 8.13
N CYS A 91 0.41 -2.80 8.39
CA CYS A 91 -0.88 -3.41 8.04
C CYS A 91 -1.05 -3.53 6.52
N SER A 92 -1.78 -4.55 6.07
CA SER A 92 -2.01 -4.84 4.64
C SER A 92 -2.58 -3.68 3.87
N LYS A 93 -3.44 -2.87 4.50
CA LYS A 93 -4.07 -1.71 3.89
C LYS A 93 -3.04 -0.65 3.48
N ASN A 94 -1.94 -0.54 4.23
CA ASN A 94 -0.83 0.37 3.94
C ASN A 94 0.19 -0.21 2.95
N ILE A 95 -0.01 -1.44 2.44
CA ILE A 95 0.93 -2.05 1.50
C ILE A 95 0.32 -2.16 0.11
N PHE A 96 0.98 -1.51 -0.85
CA PHE A 96 0.67 -1.57 -2.27
C PHE A 96 1.72 -2.41 -3.01
N PHE A 97 1.32 -3.19 -4.02
CA PHE A 97 2.30 -3.83 -4.88
C PHE A 97 2.74 -2.86 -5.98
N LEU A 98 4.04 -2.57 -6.06
CA LEU A 98 4.61 -1.80 -7.15
C LEU A 98 5.54 -2.66 -8.00
N PRO A 99 5.54 -2.49 -9.34
CA PRO A 99 6.51 -3.16 -10.19
C PRO A 99 7.92 -2.74 -9.80
N ASN A 100 8.86 -3.68 -9.78
CA ASN A 100 10.27 -3.36 -9.54
C ASN A 100 11.06 -3.36 -10.86
N ARG A 101 12.38 -3.15 -10.79
CA ARG A 101 13.23 -3.05 -11.99
C ARG A 101 13.17 -4.27 -12.93
N TYR A 102 12.76 -5.44 -12.45
CA TYR A 102 12.65 -6.65 -13.27
C TYR A 102 11.33 -6.72 -14.05
N ALA A 103 10.35 -5.89 -13.70
CA ALA A 103 9.05 -5.82 -14.36
C ALA A 103 9.03 -4.89 -15.59
N LYS A 104 10.14 -4.23 -15.93
CA LYS A 104 10.20 -3.22 -17.01
C LYS A 104 9.65 -3.72 -18.35
N GLU A 105 9.98 -4.95 -18.73
CA GLU A 105 9.52 -5.58 -19.97
C GLU A 105 8.03 -5.96 -19.92
N TRP A 106 7.46 -6.11 -18.72
CA TRP A 106 6.08 -6.53 -18.51
C TRP A 106 5.10 -5.36 -18.40
N VAL A 107 5.47 -4.28 -17.70
CA VAL A 107 4.61 -3.09 -17.52
C VAL A 107 4.91 -1.94 -18.50
N GLY A 108 6.03 -1.98 -19.21
CA GLY A 108 6.50 -0.84 -20.02
C GLY A 108 7.22 0.21 -19.17
N HIS A 109 8.33 0.72 -19.68
CA HIS A 109 9.34 1.42 -18.87
C HIS A 109 8.95 2.85 -18.48
N GLU A 110 8.06 3.50 -19.24
CA GLU A 110 7.77 4.94 -19.10
C GLU A 110 6.42 5.23 -18.46
N GLU A 111 5.53 4.24 -18.39
CA GLU A 111 4.16 4.48 -17.95
C GLU A 111 3.97 4.30 -16.46
N TRP A 112 4.85 3.61 -15.71
CA TRP A 112 4.56 3.20 -14.33
C TRP A 112 5.50 3.78 -13.26
N ILE A 113 4.99 3.92 -12.03
CA ILE A 113 5.77 4.11 -10.81
C ILE A 113 6.44 2.78 -10.50
N PHE A 114 7.77 2.76 -10.55
CA PHE A 114 8.55 1.61 -10.14
C PHE A 114 8.96 1.74 -8.67
N HIS A 115 9.00 0.60 -7.98
CA HIS A 115 9.60 0.52 -6.66
C HIS A 115 11.12 0.63 -6.78
N THR A 116 11.61 1.84 -6.51
CA THR A 116 13.03 2.23 -6.44
C THR A 116 13.28 2.89 -5.08
N SER A 117 14.54 3.27 -4.81
CA SER A 117 14.80 4.16 -3.68
C SER A 117 14.07 5.49 -3.90
N HIS A 118 13.19 5.87 -2.97
CA HIS A 118 12.28 7.01 -3.12
C HIS A 118 12.38 8.00 -1.94
N PRO A 119 13.55 8.61 -1.69
CA PRO A 119 13.74 9.54 -0.56
C PRO A 119 12.90 10.83 -0.70
N LYS A 120 12.63 11.27 -1.94
CA LYS A 120 11.74 12.42 -2.19
C LYS A 120 10.31 12.13 -1.75
N TYR A 121 9.81 10.92 -2.04
CA TYR A 121 8.51 10.45 -1.56
C TYR A 121 8.45 10.44 -0.03
N ASN A 122 9.47 9.85 0.61
CA ASN A 122 9.51 9.79 2.07
C ASN A 122 9.53 11.18 2.70
N LYS A 123 10.32 12.12 2.16
CA LYS A 123 10.36 13.52 2.62
C LYS A 123 9.01 14.22 2.45
N TYR A 124 8.33 13.97 1.33
CA TYR A 124 6.99 14.51 1.08
C TYR A 124 6.00 13.99 2.12
N VAL A 125 5.93 12.67 2.32
CA VAL A 125 5.03 12.06 3.31
C VAL A 125 5.32 12.58 4.72
N LEU A 126 6.59 12.68 5.13
CA LEU A 126 6.95 13.23 6.44
C LEU A 126 6.48 14.67 6.63
N LYS A 127 6.61 15.51 5.60
CA LYS A 127 6.14 16.91 5.65
C LYS A 127 4.63 16.97 5.89
N GLU A 128 3.86 16.16 5.17
CA GLU A 128 2.40 16.13 5.33
C GLU A 128 1.99 15.56 6.69
N LEU A 129 2.64 14.49 7.18
CA LEU A 129 2.41 13.96 8.53
C LEU A 129 2.68 15.01 9.61
N ASN A 130 3.76 15.79 9.48
CA ASN A 130 4.07 16.88 10.40
C ASN A 130 2.99 17.98 10.33
N SER A 131 2.57 18.36 9.12
CA SER A 131 1.52 19.38 8.91
C SER A 131 0.20 18.97 9.57
N ILE A 132 -0.26 17.74 9.33
CA ILE A 132 -1.48 17.19 9.93
C ILE A 132 -1.35 17.14 11.45
N HIS A 133 -0.18 16.80 12.00
CA HIS A 133 0.02 16.74 13.45
C HIS A 133 -0.16 18.11 14.14
N GLN A 134 0.08 19.22 13.44
CA GLN A 134 -0.10 20.57 13.99
C GLN A 134 -1.57 21.02 14.08
N LEU A 135 -2.52 20.26 13.54
CA LEU A 135 -3.94 20.60 13.66
C LEU A 135 -4.40 20.49 15.12
N ASN A 136 -5.24 21.43 15.55
CA ASN A 136 -5.54 21.64 16.96
C ASN A 136 -6.30 20.48 17.61
N ASP A 137 -7.24 19.87 16.89
CA ASP A 137 -8.09 18.82 17.43
C ASP A 137 -7.86 17.46 16.75
N LYS A 138 -8.19 16.41 17.51
CA LYS A 138 -7.99 15.02 17.11
C LYS A 138 -8.83 14.68 15.88
N GLU A 139 -10.09 15.14 15.81
CA GLU A 139 -11.00 14.77 14.72
C GLU A 139 -10.48 15.29 13.36
N ASN A 140 -10.02 16.54 13.30
CA ASN A 140 -9.39 17.10 12.12
C ASN A 140 -8.12 16.33 11.73
N ARG A 141 -7.33 15.83 12.69
CA ARG A 141 -6.18 14.97 12.40
C ARG A 141 -6.59 13.63 11.78
N TYR A 142 -7.63 12.98 12.30
CA TYR A 142 -8.19 11.75 11.71
C TYR A 142 -8.68 12.00 10.28
N TYR A 143 -9.44 13.08 10.09
CA TYR A 143 -10.00 13.43 8.80
C TYR A 143 -8.91 13.73 7.76
N GLN A 144 -7.97 14.62 8.08
CA GLN A 144 -6.91 15.02 7.16
C GLN A 144 -5.94 13.86 6.88
N PHE A 145 -5.64 13.01 7.87
CA PHE A 145 -4.87 11.79 7.63
C PHE A 145 -5.60 10.82 6.68
N SER A 146 -6.91 10.67 6.84
CA SER A 146 -7.72 9.82 5.95
C SER A 146 -7.69 10.32 4.51
N LEU A 147 -7.89 11.63 4.30
CA LEU A 147 -7.80 12.25 2.98
C LEU A 147 -6.41 12.08 2.37
N PHE A 148 -5.36 12.33 3.15
CA PHE A 148 -4.00 12.21 2.70
C PHE A 148 -3.65 10.76 2.31
N PHE A 149 -4.02 9.79 3.14
CA PHE A 149 -3.84 8.38 2.81
C PHE A 149 -4.57 7.99 1.53
N MET A 150 -5.84 8.39 1.38
CA MET A 150 -6.63 8.13 0.18
C MET A 150 -5.98 8.75 -1.07
N TYR A 151 -5.50 9.99 -0.95
CA TYR A 151 -4.78 10.67 -2.03
C TYR A 151 -3.52 9.89 -2.46
N LEU A 152 -2.68 9.46 -1.51
CA LEU A 152 -1.49 8.66 -1.82
C LEU A 152 -1.87 7.32 -2.47
N TYR A 153 -2.87 6.63 -1.92
CA TYR A 153 -3.36 5.35 -2.44
C TYR A 153 -3.80 5.50 -3.90
N GLN A 154 -4.71 6.43 -4.17
CA GLN A 154 -5.23 6.69 -5.51
C GLN A 154 -4.13 7.14 -6.45
N SER A 155 -3.18 7.94 -5.97
CA SER A 155 -2.07 8.38 -6.79
C SER A 155 -1.14 7.26 -7.23
N LEU A 156 -0.92 6.25 -6.38
CA LEU A 156 -0.17 5.04 -6.73
C LEU A 156 -0.96 4.16 -7.70
N GLU A 157 -2.27 4.01 -7.47
CA GLU A 157 -3.17 3.20 -8.29
C GLU A 157 -3.33 3.76 -9.72
N HIS A 158 -3.46 5.08 -9.85
CA HIS A 158 -3.66 5.78 -11.13
C HIS A 158 -2.37 6.33 -11.72
N ASN A 159 -1.23 6.06 -11.07
CA ASN A 159 0.07 6.48 -11.55
C ASN A 159 0.15 8.01 -11.77
N GLU A 160 -0.29 8.77 -10.78
CA GLU A 160 -0.40 10.23 -10.87
C GLU A 160 0.98 10.89 -11.06
N PRO A 161 1.15 11.78 -12.06
CA PRO A 161 2.46 12.38 -12.38
C PRO A 161 3.13 13.08 -11.20
N ASN A 162 2.32 13.69 -10.32
CA ASN A 162 2.81 14.43 -9.15
C ASN A 162 3.43 13.53 -8.08
N ILE A 163 2.95 12.30 -7.93
CA ILE A 163 3.57 11.31 -7.04
C ILE A 163 4.68 10.59 -7.76
N LYS A 164 4.52 10.28 -9.06
CA LYS A 164 5.53 9.57 -9.86
C LYS A 164 6.90 10.25 -9.86
N LYS A 165 6.95 11.58 -9.99
CA LYS A 165 8.20 12.36 -9.91
C LYS A 165 8.93 12.26 -8.57
N LEU A 166 8.29 11.73 -7.53
CA LEU A 166 8.89 11.51 -6.20
C LEU A 166 9.62 10.14 -6.09
N PHE A 167 9.46 9.27 -7.08
CA PHE A 167 10.12 7.96 -7.19
C PHE A 167 11.34 7.97 -8.14
N SER A 168 11.63 9.12 -8.75
CA SER A 168 12.78 9.37 -9.64
C SER A 168 13.89 10.15 -8.97
#